data_AF-L1PV60-F1
#
_entry.id   AF-L1PV60-F1
#
_cell.length_a   1.000
_cell.length_b   1.000
_cell.length_c   1.000
_cell.angle_alpha   90.00
_cell.angle_beta   90.00
_cell.angle_gamma   90.00
#
_symmetry.space_group_name_H-M   'P 1'
#
loop_
_entity.id
_entity.type
_entity.pdbx_description
1 polymer ?
#
loop_
_entity_poly.entity_id
_entity_poly.type
_entity_poly.pdbx_seq_one_letter_code
_entity_poly.pdbx_strand_id
1 'polypeptide(L)'
;MKRSKIIEIIIDNICYDPSAYNPKWRWNAFSKNIKAEYQKILPILKYWEEKNYISIINDDEYIFMLFPENLPARDVLLLESLSYENKSNNR
;
A
#
# COMPACT_ATOMS: atom_id res chain seq x y z
N MET A 1 5.17 -3.18 14.22
CA MET A 1 5.06 -1.70 14.03
C MET A 1 3.59 -1.27 14.12
N LYS A 2 3.28 0.00 14.43
CA LYS A 2 1.88 0.48 14.30
C LYS A 2 1.47 0.42 12.83
N ARG A 3 0.25 -0.08 12.53
CA ARG A 3 -0.26 -0.25 11.16
C ARG A 3 -0.19 1.05 10.36
N SER A 4 -0.64 2.17 10.93
CA SER A 4 -0.55 3.50 10.33
C SER A 4 0.86 3.88 9.86
N LYS A 5 1.89 3.51 10.62
CA LYS A 5 3.28 3.78 10.23
C LYS A 5 3.75 2.91 9.06
N ILE A 6 3.24 1.67 8.98
CA ILE A 6 3.51 0.78 7.84
C ILE A 6 2.85 1.35 6.58
N ILE A 7 1.60 1.81 6.69
CA ILE A 7 0.87 2.44 5.58
C ILE A 7 1.62 3.68 5.08
N GLU A 8 2.05 4.55 5.98
CA GLU A 8 2.83 5.75 5.62
C GLU A 8 4.11 5.39 4.84
N ILE A 9 4.88 4.39 5.30
CA ILE A 9 6.10 3.93 4.59
C ILE A 9 5.78 3.42 3.19
N ILE A 10 4.69 2.68 3.01
CA ILE A 10 4.28 2.17 1.70
C ILE A 10 3.91 3.33 0.78
N ILE A 11 3.07 4.25 1.27
CA ILE A 11 2.62 5.44 0.52
C ILE A 11 3.81 6.31 0.11
N ASP A 12 4.72 6.59 1.04
CA ASP A 12 5.94 7.36 0.75
C ASP A 12 6.75 6.73 -0.37
N ASN A 13 6.91 5.40 -0.33
CA ASN A 13 7.68 4.68 -1.32
C ASN A 13 7.02 4.71 -2.71
N ILE A 14 5.71 4.44 -2.79
CA ILE A 14 4.98 4.38 -4.07
C ILE A 14 4.75 5.76 -4.70
N CYS A 15 4.62 6.81 -3.89
CA CYS A 15 4.38 8.18 -4.39
C CYS A 15 5.67 8.94 -4.71
N TYR A 16 6.81 8.57 -4.13
CA TYR A 16 8.10 9.21 -4.41
C TYR A 16 8.68 8.80 -5.77
N ASP A 17 8.49 7.53 -6.16
CA ASP A 17 8.90 7.00 -7.46
C ASP A 17 7.83 6.02 -7.99
N PRO A 18 6.71 6.54 -8.55
CA PRO A 18 5.72 5.72 -9.24
C PRO A 18 6.35 5.26 -10.57
N SER A 19 7.27 4.30 -10.50
CA SER A 19 8.19 3.98 -11.60
C SER A 19 7.44 3.81 -12.94
N ALA A 20 7.82 4.63 -13.92
CA ALA A 20 7.13 4.73 -15.21
C ALA A 20 7.26 3.46 -16.09
N TYR A 21 8.06 2.47 -15.69
CA TYR A 21 8.42 1.31 -16.50
C TYR A 21 8.19 -0.05 -15.84
N ASN A 22 7.98 -0.13 -14.51
CA ASN A 22 7.70 -1.41 -13.85
C ASN A 22 6.84 -1.23 -12.59
N PRO A 23 5.51 -1.28 -12.71
CA PRO A 23 4.62 -0.99 -11.60
C PRO A 23 4.59 -2.09 -10.52
N LYS A 24 5.48 -3.09 -10.52
CA LYS A 24 5.48 -4.17 -9.52
C LYS A 24 6.35 -3.85 -8.32
N TRP A 25 5.74 -3.71 -7.15
CA TRP A 25 6.44 -3.45 -5.90
C TRP A 25 6.95 -4.72 -5.26
N ARG A 26 8.25 -4.74 -4.95
CA ARG A 26 8.93 -5.85 -4.30
C ARG A 26 8.90 -5.73 -2.79
N TRP A 27 8.89 -6.85 -2.08
CA TRP A 27 8.99 -6.86 -0.61
C TRP A 27 10.23 -6.13 -0.08
N ASN A 28 11.34 -6.19 -0.81
CA ASN A 28 12.62 -5.57 -0.42
C ASN A 28 12.74 -4.08 -0.81
N ALA A 29 11.74 -3.51 -1.49
CA ALA A 29 11.72 -2.08 -1.81
C ALA A 29 11.54 -1.20 -0.56
N PHE A 30 11.03 -1.78 0.53
CA PHE A 30 10.81 -1.07 1.79
C PHE A 30 12.00 -1.20 2.73
N SER A 31 12.33 -0.10 3.41
CA SER A 31 13.42 -0.03 4.41
C SER A 31 13.17 -0.83 5.69
N LYS A 32 12.00 -1.47 5.81
CA LYS A 32 11.56 -2.29 6.95
C LYS A 32 10.99 -3.60 6.43
N ASN A 33 11.07 -4.67 7.24
CA ASN A 33 10.48 -5.96 6.92
C ASN A 33 8.95 -5.91 6.99
N ILE A 34 8.31 -5.37 5.95
CA ILE A 34 6.85 -5.25 5.83
C ILE A 34 6.22 -6.62 5.53
N LYS A 35 6.96 -7.56 4.92
CA LYS A 35 6.47 -8.92 4.62
C LYS A 35 5.95 -9.64 5.88
N ALA A 36 6.67 -9.52 6.99
CA ALA A 36 6.26 -10.10 8.27
C ALA A 36 4.96 -9.48 8.85
N GLU A 37 4.59 -8.28 8.40
CA GLU A 37 3.45 -7.52 8.89
C GLU A 37 2.28 -7.52 7.87
N TYR A 38 2.38 -8.31 6.78
CA TYR A 38 1.43 -8.29 5.66
C TYR A 38 -0.03 -8.44 6.09
N GLN A 39 -0.32 -9.37 7.01
CA GLN A 39 -1.70 -9.58 7.49
C GLN A 39 -2.31 -8.34 8.14
N LYS A 40 -1.50 -7.45 8.73
CA LYS A 40 -1.99 -6.19 9.32
C LYS A 40 -2.38 -5.17 8.26
N ILE A 41 -1.72 -5.18 7.11
CA ILE A 41 -1.96 -4.22 6.02
C ILE A 41 -2.84 -4.78 4.91
N LEU A 42 -3.08 -6.09 4.86
CA LEU A 42 -3.94 -6.72 3.86
C LEU A 42 -5.31 -6.04 3.71
N PRO A 43 -6.02 -5.62 4.78
CA PRO A 43 -7.31 -4.96 4.59
C PRO A 43 -7.20 -3.60 3.86
N ILE A 44 -6.10 -2.85 4.04
CA ILE A 44 -5.92 -1.60 3.30
C ILE A 44 -5.51 -1.86 1.85
N LEU A 45 -4.69 -2.89 1.61
CA LEU A 45 -4.34 -3.29 0.25
C LEU A 45 -5.57 -3.75 -0.54
N LYS A 46 -6.48 -4.51 0.09
CA LYS A 46 -7.77 -4.87 -0.53
C LYS A 46 -8.62 -3.65 -0.86
N TYR A 47 -8.65 -2.67 0.04
CA TYR A 47 -9.33 -1.40 -0.22
C TYR A 47 -8.70 -0.65 -1.42
N TRP A 48 -7.37 -0.60 -1.51
CA TRP A 48 -6.69 0.00 -2.66
C TRP A 48 -6.93 -0.77 -3.97
N GLU A 49 -7.06 -2.10 -3.88
CA GLU A 49 -7.42 -2.96 -5.01
C GLU A 49 -8.86 -2.71 -5.49
N GLU A 50 -9.83 -2.59 -4.58
CA GLU A 50 -11.21 -2.18 -4.90
C GLU A 50 -11.29 -0.80 -5.58
N LYS A 51 -10.32 0.06 -5.30
CA LYS A 51 -10.18 1.40 -5.90
C LYS A 51 -9.40 1.41 -7.21
N ASN A 52 -8.91 0.27 -7.67
CA ASN A 52 -8.03 0.14 -8.84
C ASN A 52 -6.72 0.95 -8.72
N TYR A 53 -6.22 1.17 -7.51
CA TYR A 53 -4.89 1.78 -7.31
C TYR A 53 -3.78 0.74 -7.41
N ILE A 54 -4.08 -0.50 -7.00
CA ILE A 54 -3.20 -1.65 -7.09
C ILE A 54 -3.93 -2.89 -7.58
N SER A 55 -3.17 -3.91 -7.98
CA SER A 55 -3.60 -5.31 -8.00
C SER A 55 -2.66 -6.09 -7.09
N ILE A 56 -3.20 -6.77 -6.08
CA ILE A 56 -2.41 -7.52 -5.12
C ILE A 56 -1.76 -8.71 -5.83
N ILE A 57 -0.46 -8.89 -5.60
CA ILE A 57 0.31 -10.04 -6.04
C ILE A 57 0.61 -10.88 -4.80
N ASN A 58 0.22 -12.15 -4.82
CA ASN A 58 0.47 -13.06 -3.70
C ASN A 58 1.65 -13.99 -4.02
N ASP A 59 2.82 -13.40 -4.29
CA ASP A 59 4.05 -14.14 -4.55
C ASP A 59 5.17 -13.75 -3.55
N ASP A 60 6.27 -14.52 -3.56
CA ASP A 60 7.33 -14.36 -2.59
C ASP A 60 8.23 -13.14 -2.79
N GLU A 61 8.20 -12.53 -3.99
CA GLU A 61 9.10 -11.47 -4.44
C GLU A 61 8.40 -10.10 -4.48
N TYR A 62 7.13 -10.09 -4.87
CA TYR A 62 6.28 -8.95 -5.15
C TYR A 62 5.04 -8.93 -4.24
N ILE A 63 4.53 -7.72 -4.05
CA ILE A 63 3.43 -7.43 -3.13
C ILE A 63 2.17 -7.05 -3.90
N PHE A 64 2.34 -6.18 -4.89
CA PHE A 64 1.29 -5.67 -5.73
C PHE A 64 1.87 -5.03 -6.99
N MET A 65 1.02 -4.90 -7.99
CA MET A 65 1.22 -4.02 -9.12
C MET A 65 0.48 -2.70 -8.86
N LEU A 66 1.11 -1.53 -9.08
CA LEU A 66 0.45 -0.23 -9.05
C LEU A 66 -0.22 0.09 -10.39
N PHE A 67 -1.23 0.94 -10.31
CA PHE A 67 -1.82 1.65 -11.45
C PHE A 67 -1.60 3.16 -11.24
N PRO A 68 -0.44 3.70 -11.65
CA PRO A 68 -0.08 5.10 -11.38
C PRO A 68 -1.12 6.11 -11.86
N GLU A 69 -1.81 5.82 -12.97
CA GLU A 69 -2.86 6.65 -13.54
C GLU A 69 -4.09 6.81 -12.64
N ASN A 70 -4.32 5.86 -11.72
CA ASN A 70 -5.43 5.87 -10.78
C ASN A 70 -5.00 6.29 -9.37
N LEU A 71 -3.69 6.41 -9.12
CA LEU A 71 -3.15 6.66 -7.79
C LEU A 71 -3.42 8.13 -7.39
N PRO A 72 -4.08 8.39 -6.25
CA PRO A 72 -4.29 9.75 -5.80
C PRO A 72 -2.99 10.38 -5.30
N ALA A 73 -2.99 11.71 -5.14
CA ALA A 73 -1.88 12.42 -4.53
C ALA A 73 -1.59 11.87 -3.12
N ARG A 74 -0.32 11.85 -2.72
CA ARG A 74 0.18 11.27 -1.46
C ARG A 74 -0.69 11.59 -0.25
N ASP A 75 -1.02 12.87 -0.04
CA ASP A 75 -1.76 13.32 1.14
C ASP A 75 -3.22 12.85 1.14
N VAL A 76 -3.82 12.74 -0.06
CA VAL A 76 -5.17 12.18 -0.24
C VAL A 76 -5.15 10.69 0.06
N LEU A 77 -4.19 9.94 -0.50
CA LEU A 77 -4.01 8.51 -0.26
C LEU A 77 -3.78 8.20 1.22
N LEU A 78 -2.97 9.02 1.91
CA LEU A 78 -2.70 8.86 3.32
C LEU A 78 -3.95 9.11 4.16
N LEU A 79 -4.67 10.21 3.91
CA LEU A 79 -5.88 10.56 4.65
C LEU A 79 -6.97 9.50 4.51
N GLU A 80 -7.24 9.03 3.28
CA GLU A 80 -8.26 7.99 3.05
C GLU A 80 -7.86 6.67 3.70
N SER A 81 -6.58 6.31 3.66
CA SER A 81 -6.09 5.05 4.21
C SER A 81 -6.20 5.02 5.73
N LEU A 82 -5.80 6.10 6.40
CA LEU A 82 -5.95 6.25 7.86
C LEU A 82 -7.43 6.35 8.28
N SER A 83 -8.27 6.98 7.45
CA SER A 83 -9.71 7.05 7.69
C SER A 83 -10.38 5.68 7.60
N TYR A 84 -9.92 4.82 6.68
CA TYR A 84 -10.37 3.43 6.57
C TYR A 84 -9.98 2.61 7.82
N GLU A 85 -8.78 2.83 8.38
CA GLU A 85 -8.35 2.17 9.64
C GLU A 85 -9.34 2.40 10.78
N ASN A 86 -9.78 3.64 10.97
CA ASN A 86 -10.69 4.00 12.06
C ASN A 86 -12.09 3.39 11.88
N LYS A 87 -12.54 3.16 10.64
CA LYS A 87 -13.82 2.49 10.36
C LYS A 87 -13.74 0.97 10.56
N SER A 88 -12.60 0.36 10.24
CA SER A 88 -12.39 -1.09 10.36
C SER A 88 -12.26 -1.56 11.82
N ASN A 89 -11.83 -0.70 12.75
CA ASN A 89 -11.68 -1.05 14.17
C ASN A 89 -12.98 -0.93 14.99
N ASN A 90 -14.05 -0.39 14.41
CA ASN A 90 -15.37 -0.19 15.04
C ASN A 90 -16.41 -1.22 14.59
N ARG A 91 -15.99 -2.31 13.95
CA ARG A 91 -16.81 -3.47 13.57
C ARG A 91 -16.25 -4.72 14.23
#